data_AF-A0A484Z8K3-F1
#
_entry.id   AF-A0A484Z8K3-F1
#
_cell.length_a   1.000
_cell.length_b   1.000
_cell.length_c   1.000
_cell.angle_alpha   90.00
_cell.angle_beta   90.00
_cell.angle_gamma   90.00
#
_symmetry.space_group_name_H-M   'P 1'
#
loop_
_entity.id
_entity.type
_entity.pdbx_description
1 polymer ?
#
loop_
_entity_poly.entity_id
_entity_poly.type
_entity_poly.pdbx_seq_one_letter_code
_entity_poly.pdbx_strand_id
1 'polypeptide(L)'
;MKLRVFDLRESMANGGGPACLRLRVVLTPTEMQAVNPAVMMNDALFEALNNWVDRYYRDRLTHADLVDPQLLREGREALDDLTTILRLGSVYPFQR
;
A
#
# COMPACT_ATOMS: atom_id res chain seq x y z
N MET A 1 -21.13 11.34 -20.89
CA MET A 1 -20.67 11.18 -19.50
C MET A 1 -20.28 9.72 -19.30
N LYS A 2 -19.02 9.42 -18.94
CA LYS A 2 -18.60 8.04 -18.59
C LYS A 2 -18.66 7.90 -17.07
N LEU A 3 -19.58 7.07 -16.58
CA LEU A 3 -19.62 6.69 -15.18
C LEU A 3 -18.66 5.51 -14.96
N ARG A 4 -17.78 5.61 -13.96
CA ARG A 4 -16.96 4.49 -13.47
C ARG A 4 -17.24 4.33 -11.99
N VAL A 5 -17.64 3.13 -11.60
CA VAL A 5 -17.97 2.77 -10.22
C VAL A 5 -16.91 1.78 -9.74
N PHE A 6 -16.45 1.96 -8.51
CA PHE A 6 -15.52 1.06 -7.84
C PHE A 6 -16.07 0.70 -6.47
N ASP A 7 -15.96 -0.57 -6.09
CA ASP A 7 -16.31 -1.03 -4.74
C ASP A 7 -15.15 -0.74 -3.79
N LEU A 8 -15.40 0.13 -2.82
CA LEU A 8 -14.43 0.57 -1.80
C LEU A 8 -15.04 0.45 -0.39
N ARG A 9 -15.90 -0.56 -0.15
CA ARG A 9 -16.65 -0.74 1.11
C ARG A 9 -15.82 -0.53 2.38
N GLU A 10 -14.64 -1.14 2.47
CA GLU A 10 -13.78 -1.05 3.67
C GLU A 10 -13.27 0.37 3.95
N SER A 11 -12.88 1.12 2.91
CA SER A 11 -12.45 2.50 3.08
C SER A 11 -13.63 3.42 3.38
N MET A 12 -14.74 3.22 2.68
CA MET A 12 -15.99 3.97 2.88
C MET A 12 -16.55 3.77 4.29
N ALA A 13 -16.42 2.58 4.88
CA ALA A 13 -16.81 2.30 6.26
C ALA A 13 -16.04 3.16 7.28
N ASN A 14 -14.83 3.58 6.93
CA ASN A 14 -14.00 4.51 7.70
C ASN A 14 -14.03 5.96 7.16
N GLY A 15 -14.99 6.29 6.28
CA GLY A 15 -15.18 7.63 5.72
C GLY A 15 -14.26 8.00 4.54
N GLY A 16 -13.50 7.05 3.99
CA GLY A 16 -12.60 7.24 2.86
C GLY A 16 -13.25 6.95 1.51
N GLY A 17 -13.64 7.99 0.79
CA GLY A 17 -14.09 7.85 -0.60
C GLY A 17 -12.94 7.72 -1.61
N PRO A 18 -13.23 7.49 -2.91
CA PRO A 18 -12.21 7.37 -3.95
C PRO A 18 -11.22 8.56 -4.01
N ALA A 19 -11.67 9.77 -3.68
CA ALA A 19 -10.81 10.95 -3.67
C ALA A 19 -9.87 11.01 -2.46
N CYS A 20 -10.26 10.40 -1.33
CA CYS A 20 -9.47 10.36 -0.09
C CYS A 20 -8.27 9.42 -0.21
N LEU A 21 -8.33 8.42 -1.09
CA LEU A 21 -7.28 7.43 -1.31
C LEU A 21 -6.21 7.87 -2.32
N ARG A 22 -6.22 9.13 -2.77
CA ARG A 22 -5.26 9.61 -3.77
C ARG A 22 -4.75 11.02 -3.51
N LEU A 23 -3.47 11.21 -3.77
CA LEU A 23 -2.85 12.52 -3.89
C LEU A 23 -2.70 12.86 -5.38
N ARG A 24 -3.18 14.04 -5.81
CA ARG A 24 -2.92 14.55 -7.16
C ARG A 24 -1.64 15.35 -7.14
N VAL A 25 -0.67 14.95 -7.96
CA VAL A 25 0.58 15.67 -8.18
C VAL A 25 0.72 15.90 -9.68
N VAL A 26 0.86 17.17 -10.09
CA VAL A 26 1.11 17.52 -11.49
C VAL A 26 2.62 17.52 -11.69
N LEU A 27 3.09 16.83 -12.71
CA LEU A 27 4.51 16.66 -13.00
C LEU A 27 4.79 16.99 -14.47
N THR A 28 5.90 17.67 -14.71
CA THR A 28 6.53 17.78 -16.03
C THR A 28 7.19 16.45 -16.42
N PRO A 29 7.54 16.23 -17.71
CA PRO A 29 8.24 15.01 -18.12
C PRO A 29 9.56 14.77 -17.38
N THR A 30 10.31 15.83 -17.07
CA THR A 30 11.57 15.73 -16.33
C THR A 30 11.32 15.35 -14.87
N GLU A 31 10.33 15.96 -14.21
CA GLU A 31 9.98 15.60 -12.83
C GLU A 31 9.45 14.16 -12.74
N MET A 32 8.68 13.72 -13.74
CA MET A 32 8.21 12.35 -13.84
C MET A 32 9.36 11.33 -13.91
N GLN A 33 10.44 11.66 -14.62
CA GLN A 33 11.65 10.81 -14.69
C GLN A 33 12.44 10.78 -13.38
N ALA A 34 12.28 11.80 -12.53
CA ALA A 34 12.92 11.86 -11.22
C ALA A 34 12.13 11.13 -10.12
N VAL A 35 10.87 10.75 -10.37
CA VAL A 35 10.09 9.91 -9.44
C VAL A 35 10.73 8.53 -9.33
N ASN A 36 10.73 7.95 -8.13
CA ASN A 36 11.15 6.55 -7.95
C ASN A 36 10.29 5.64 -8.86
N PRO A 37 10.88 5.01 -9.90
CA PRO A 37 10.10 4.24 -10.85
C PRO A 37 9.43 3.01 -10.22
N ALA A 38 9.93 2.54 -9.07
CA ALA A 38 9.37 1.37 -8.37
C ALA A 38 7.99 1.63 -7.72
N VAL A 39 7.54 2.89 -7.63
CA VAL A 39 6.18 3.21 -7.13
C VAL A 39 5.18 3.49 -8.25
N MET A 40 5.64 3.49 -9.50
CA MET A 40 4.78 3.75 -10.65
C MET A 40 3.99 2.50 -11.03
N MET A 41 2.66 2.58 -10.95
CA MET A 41 1.78 1.44 -11.20
C MET A 41 1.93 0.90 -12.64
N ASN A 42 2.12 -0.41 -12.73
CA ASN A 42 2.15 -1.21 -13.94
C ASN A 42 1.73 -2.66 -13.58
N ASP A 43 1.58 -3.54 -14.57
CA ASP A 43 1.10 -4.91 -14.34
C ASP A 43 2.01 -5.70 -13.38
N ALA A 44 3.33 -5.56 -13.48
CA ALA A 44 4.27 -6.26 -12.61
C ALA A 44 4.18 -5.78 -11.15
N LEU A 45 4.07 -4.46 -10.92
CA LEU A 45 3.88 -3.92 -9.58
C LEU A 45 2.49 -4.29 -9.02
N PHE A 46 1.46 -4.30 -9.86
CA PHE A 46 0.13 -4.73 -9.47
C PHE A 46 0.14 -6.18 -8.98
N GLU A 47 0.71 -7.11 -9.73
CA GLU A 47 0.83 -8.51 -9.32
C GLU A 47 1.69 -8.67 -8.06
N ALA A 48 2.83 -7.99 -7.98
CA ALA A 48 3.71 -8.04 -6.81
C ALA A 48 2.99 -7.57 -5.53
N LEU A 49 2.22 -6.48 -5.62
CA LEU A 49 1.45 -5.97 -4.48
C LEU A 49 0.31 -6.89 -4.08
N ASN A 50 -0.41 -7.50 -5.03
CA ASN A 50 -1.45 -8.49 -4.71
C ASN A 50 -0.85 -9.73 -4.01
N ASN A 51 0.24 -10.28 -4.54
CA ASN A 51 0.92 -11.42 -3.90
C ASN A 51 1.44 -11.07 -2.50
N TRP A 52 1.92 -9.83 -2.31
CA TRP A 52 2.33 -9.34 -1.00
C TRP A 52 1.14 -9.21 -0.04
N VAL A 53 0.00 -8.69 -0.50
CA VAL A 53 -1.24 -8.65 0.29
C VAL A 53 -1.67 -10.06 0.69
N ASP A 54 -1.77 -10.99 -0.26
CA ASP A 54 -2.18 -12.37 -0.01
C ASP A 54 -1.27 -13.11 1.00
N ARG A 55 0.02 -12.73 1.05
CA ARG A 55 0.98 -13.32 1.97
C ARG A 55 0.86 -12.81 3.40
N TYR A 56 0.48 -11.55 3.60
CA TYR A 56 0.62 -10.88 4.90
C TYR A 56 -0.70 -10.42 5.52
N TYR A 57 -1.75 -10.18 4.72
CA TYR A 57 -3.01 -9.64 5.23
C TYR A 57 -3.90 -10.76 5.72
N ARG A 58 -4.48 -10.55 6.92
CA ARG A 58 -5.49 -11.46 7.48
C ARG A 58 -6.85 -11.11 6.89
N ASP A 59 -7.66 -12.12 6.56
CA ASP A 59 -9.04 -11.94 6.09
C ASP A 59 -9.98 -11.32 7.15
N ARG A 60 -9.57 -11.38 8.43
CA ARG A 60 -10.30 -10.80 9.55
C ARG A 60 -9.34 -10.26 10.59
N LEU A 61 -9.64 -9.06 11.09
CA LEU A 61 -8.93 -8.42 12.19
C LEU A 61 -9.94 -7.77 13.13
N THR A 62 -9.76 -7.97 14.44
CA THR A 62 -10.55 -7.34 15.49
C THR A 62 -9.65 -6.56 16.45
N HIS A 63 -10.24 -5.70 17.28
CA HIS A 63 -9.48 -4.93 18.27
C HIS A 63 -8.71 -5.83 19.25
N ALA A 64 -9.24 -7.01 19.57
CA ALA A 64 -8.58 -7.96 20.47
C ALA A 64 -7.32 -8.59 19.83
N ASP A 65 -7.23 -8.63 18.50
CA ASP A 65 -6.07 -9.18 17.81
C ASP A 65 -4.87 -8.20 17.83
N LEU A 66 -5.10 -6.92 18.14
CA LEU A 66 -4.04 -5.90 18.17
C LEU A 66 -3.01 -6.13 19.29
N VAL A 67 -3.34 -6.91 20.30
CA VAL A 67 -2.40 -7.27 21.38
C VAL A 67 -1.56 -8.50 21.04
N ASP A 68 -1.83 -9.18 19.93
CA ASP A 68 -1.08 -10.36 19.49
C ASP A 68 0.34 -9.97 19.03
N PRO A 69 1.41 -10.44 19.71
CA PRO A 69 2.78 -10.17 19.31
C PRO A 69 3.13 -10.74 17.93
N GLN A 70 2.39 -11.74 17.44
CA GLN A 70 2.57 -12.27 16.10
C GLN A 70 2.14 -11.27 15.02
N LEU A 71 1.03 -10.53 15.23
CA LEU A 71 0.59 -9.48 14.33
C LEU A 71 1.68 -8.40 14.14
N LEU A 72 2.38 -8.03 15.23
CA LEU A 72 3.47 -7.06 15.16
C LEU A 72 4.66 -7.58 14.34
N ARG A 73 5.02 -8.86 14.49
CA ARG A 73 6.11 -9.48 13.71
C ARG A 73 5.76 -9.55 12.23
N GLU A 74 4.58 -10.07 11.91
CA GLU A 74 4.04 -10.12 10.55
C GLU A 74 4.02 -8.73 9.90
N GLY A 75 3.59 -7.71 10.63
CA GLY A 75 3.57 -6.33 10.13
C GLY A 75 4.97 -5.77 9.84
N ARG A 76 5.97 -6.08 10.68
CA ARG A 76 7.36 -5.63 10.43
C ARG A 76 7.97 -6.33 9.22
N GLU A 77 7.81 -7.64 9.12
CA GLU A 77 8.27 -8.43 7.97
C GLU A 77 7.58 -7.96 6.67
N ALA A 78 6.27 -7.72 6.73
CA ALA A 78 5.51 -7.20 5.60
C ALA A 78 6.06 -5.84 5.13
N LEU A 79 6.33 -4.91 6.06
CA LEU A 79 6.87 -3.60 5.73
C LEU A 79 8.31 -3.68 5.19
N ASP A 80 9.15 -4.57 5.72
CA ASP A 80 10.50 -4.82 5.18
C ASP A 80 10.44 -5.29 3.72
N ASP A 81 9.62 -6.31 3.45
CA ASP A 81 9.41 -6.82 2.10
C ASP A 81 8.85 -5.72 1.18
N LEU A 82 7.90 -4.90 1.66
CA LEU A 82 7.33 -3.81 0.88
C LEU A 82 8.36 -2.72 0.54
N THR A 83 9.23 -2.34 1.49
CA THR A 83 10.30 -1.38 1.19
C THR A 83 11.30 -1.89 0.17
N THR A 84 11.48 -3.22 0.10
CA THR A 84 12.30 -3.87 -0.92
C THR A 84 11.60 -3.84 -2.28
N ILE A 85 10.31 -4.19 -2.36
CA ILE A 85 9.50 -4.12 -3.59
C ILE A 85 9.52 -2.69 -4.16
N LEU A 86 9.30 -1.70 -3.30
CA LEU A 86 9.21 -0.29 -3.67
C LEU A 86 10.57 0.44 -3.72
N ARG A 87 11.67 -0.26 -3.41
CA ARG A 87 13.04 0.28 -3.41
C ARG A 87 13.19 1.58 -2.59
N LEU A 88 12.60 1.60 -1.40
CA LEU A 88 12.58 2.79 -0.53
C LEU A 88 13.78 2.84 0.42
N GLY A 89 14.46 1.71 0.65
CA GLY A 89 15.45 1.57 1.72
C GLY A 89 14.80 1.62 3.11
N SER A 90 15.61 1.87 4.15
CA SER A 90 15.18 1.91 5.55
C SER A 90 14.40 3.19 5.90
N VAL A 91 13.15 3.28 5.44
CA VAL A 91 12.25 4.42 5.70
C VAL A 91 11.50 4.30 7.03
N TYR A 92 11.27 3.07 7.51
CA TYR A 92 10.57 2.86 8.77
C TYR A 92 11.54 2.88 9.97
N PRO A 93 11.12 3.42 11.14
CA PRO A 93 12.00 3.52 12.31
C PRO A 93 12.57 2.18 12.81
N PHE A 94 11.84 1.07 12.63
CA PHE A 94 12.30 -0.25 13.09
C PHE A 94 13.41 -0.86 12.20
N GLN A 95 13.69 -0.26 11.05
CA GLN A 95 14.69 -0.71 10.07
C GLN A 95 16.07 -0.04 10.29
N ARG A 96 16.23 0.70 11.40
CA ARG A 96 17.42 1.48 11.73
C ARG A 96 18.10 0.93 12.98
#